data_AF-A0A958D7E0-F1
#
_entry.id   AF-A0A958D7E0-F1
#
_cell.length_a   1.000
_cell.length_b   1.000
_cell.length_c   1.000
_cell.angle_alpha   90.00
_cell.angle_beta   90.00
_cell.angle_gamma   90.00
#
_symmetry.space_group_name_H-M   'P 1'
#
loop_
_entity.id
_entity.type
_entity.pdbx_description
1 polymer ?
#
loop_
_entity_poly.entity_id
_entity_poly.type
_entity_poly.pdbx_seq_one_letter_code
_entity_poly.pdbx_strand_id
1 'polypeptide(L)'
;MMHFALNYAKHVNEILHNVLWSTWFYKHEIIEVPGLVTALLVTYDNQKDDEFDVASEQTWSKFLQRMSRVKHDWSHFSQETMERLADFPQKKMLGWEGRTIYFIRGGSNPGYWSAENASADVTMLISTSVQMHGPMIQNQVQELEKSIRVGQEQCHEYEDFIRVIVNFLFIDHLGEATLQARTKPENEGTEIRDVICQNRAEAGFWKDLKDKYSCSEIVFEAKNTNELTRDNLRQIYCYLKPALGFWGFIVCRTEQHSKIHAYNRTLFKNFSQQRGVLILSDLDFRKMVE
;
A
#
# COMPACT_ATOMS: atom_id res chain seq x y z
N MET A 1 16.35 5.42 -29.90
CA MET A 1 15.69 5.70 -28.60
C MET A 1 14.83 4.55 -28.10
N MET A 2 13.99 3.94 -28.94
CA MET A 2 13.04 2.88 -28.56
C MET A 2 13.60 1.77 -27.66
N HIS A 3 14.81 1.23 -27.93
CA HIS A 3 15.43 0.19 -27.09
C HIS A 3 15.77 0.67 -25.65
N PHE A 4 16.20 1.92 -25.49
CA PHE A 4 16.55 2.48 -24.18
C PHE A 4 15.27 2.75 -23.36
N ALA A 5 14.26 3.34 -23.99
CA ALA A 5 12.95 3.54 -23.38
C ALA A 5 12.25 2.21 -23.03
N LEU A 6 12.46 1.15 -23.81
CA LEU A 6 11.92 -0.19 -23.53
C LEU A 6 12.53 -0.79 -22.26
N ASN A 7 13.84 -0.71 -22.08
CA ASN A 7 14.50 -1.22 -20.89
C ASN A 7 14.14 -0.39 -19.65
N TYR A 8 14.06 0.93 -19.81
CA TYR A 8 13.53 1.82 -18.78
C TYR A 8 12.09 1.43 -18.39
N ALA A 9 11.20 1.22 -19.37
CA ALA A 9 9.81 0.83 -19.14
C ALA A 9 9.73 -0.51 -18.40
N LYS A 10 10.47 -1.53 -18.84
CA LYS A 10 10.53 -2.83 -18.16
C LYS A 10 10.97 -2.68 -16.70
N HIS A 11 12.00 -1.87 -16.45
CA HIS A 11 12.50 -1.63 -15.10
C HIS A 11 11.49 -0.87 -14.22
N VAL A 12 10.81 0.14 -14.77
CA VAL A 12 9.69 0.81 -14.09
C VAL A 12 8.58 -0.18 -13.76
N ASN A 13 8.20 -1.05 -14.70
CA ASN A 13 7.18 -2.08 -14.52
C ASN A 13 7.62 -3.10 -13.45
N GLU A 14 8.88 -3.52 -13.44
CA GLU A 14 9.44 -4.39 -12.40
C GLU A 14 9.39 -3.74 -11.02
N ILE A 15 9.75 -2.46 -10.90
CA ILE A 15 9.68 -1.75 -9.61
C ILE A 15 8.22 -1.56 -9.18
N LEU A 16 7.35 -1.12 -10.08
CA LEU A 16 5.94 -0.93 -9.76
C LEU A 16 5.28 -2.26 -9.37
N HIS A 17 5.64 -3.41 -9.94
CA HIS A 17 5.15 -4.72 -9.49
C HIS A 17 5.65 -5.10 -8.09
N ASN A 18 6.85 -4.62 -7.74
CA ASN A 18 7.42 -4.88 -6.42
C ASN A 18 6.83 -3.93 -5.35
N VAL A 19 6.46 -2.71 -5.74
CA VAL A 19 6.00 -1.66 -4.82
C VAL A 19 4.47 -1.54 -4.76
N LEU A 20 3.77 -1.65 -5.89
CA LEU A 20 2.32 -1.72 -5.99
C LEU A 20 1.91 -3.20 -5.96
N TRP A 21 1.09 -3.59 -4.99
CA TRP A 21 0.71 -4.99 -4.84
C TRP A 21 -0.17 -5.52 -5.97
N SER A 22 -0.20 -6.86 -6.08
CA SER A 22 -0.86 -7.68 -7.12
C SER A 22 -2.38 -7.52 -7.27
N THR A 23 -3.02 -6.73 -6.40
CA THR A 23 -4.44 -6.35 -6.49
C THR A 23 -4.69 -5.05 -7.26
N TRP A 24 -3.64 -4.28 -7.55
CA TRP A 24 -3.69 -3.06 -8.34
C TRP A 24 -2.98 -3.31 -9.65
N PHE A 25 -3.76 -3.50 -10.69
CA PHE A 25 -3.24 -3.64 -12.02
C PHE A 25 -3.03 -2.26 -12.60
N TYR A 26 -1.90 -2.07 -13.26
CA TYR A 26 -1.53 -0.78 -13.79
C TYR A 26 -0.98 -0.90 -15.19
N LYS A 27 -1.55 -0.09 -16.07
CA LYS A 27 -0.97 0.21 -17.36
C LYS A 27 -0.10 1.43 -17.22
N HIS A 28 1.12 1.34 -17.75
CA HIS A 28 1.94 2.54 -17.93
C HIS A 28 2.28 2.80 -19.38
N GLU A 29 2.26 4.08 -19.74
CA GLU A 29 2.54 4.55 -21.09
C GLU A 29 3.67 5.56 -21.03
N ILE A 30 4.73 5.33 -21.80
CA ILE A 30 5.79 6.29 -22.02
C ILE A 30 5.50 6.98 -23.35
N ILE A 31 5.12 8.26 -23.29
CA ILE A 31 4.78 9.05 -24.46
C ILE A 31 5.87 10.10 -24.68
N GLU A 32 6.60 9.93 -25.78
CA GLU A 32 7.59 10.90 -26.24
C GLU A 32 6.98 11.80 -27.31
N VAL A 33 7.02 13.10 -27.06
CA VAL A 33 6.62 14.13 -28.03
C VAL A 33 7.88 14.93 -28.40
N PRO A 34 8.28 14.99 -29.68
CA PRO A 34 9.48 15.71 -30.08
C PRO A 34 9.43 17.18 -29.64
N GLY A 35 10.49 17.67 -29.01
CA GLY A 35 10.58 19.04 -28.51
C GLY A 35 9.88 19.30 -27.17
N LEU A 36 9.17 18.32 -26.61
CA LEU A 36 8.58 18.36 -25.27
C LEU A 36 9.38 17.45 -24.31
N VAL A 37 9.09 17.54 -23.01
CA VAL A 37 9.39 16.49 -22.04
C VAL A 37 8.65 15.17 -22.34
N THR A 38 9.19 14.06 -21.85
CA THR A 38 8.53 12.75 -21.96
C THR A 38 7.53 12.59 -20.82
N ALA A 39 6.34 12.06 -21.13
CA ALA A 39 5.33 11.76 -20.13
C ALA A 39 5.33 10.27 -19.80
N LEU A 40 5.45 9.94 -18.52
CA LEU A 40 5.13 8.64 -17.97
C LEU A 40 3.71 8.71 -17.40
N LEU A 41 2.77 8.04 -18.05
CA LEU A 41 1.42 7.89 -17.55
C LEU A 41 1.36 6.57 -16.80
N VAL A 42 0.84 6.58 -15.58
CA VAL A 42 0.54 5.37 -14.81
C VAL A 42 -0.94 5.41 -14.50
N THR A 43 -1.69 4.49 -15.10
CA THR A 43 -3.13 4.32 -14.87
C THR A 43 -3.37 2.99 -14.22
N TYR A 44 -4.12 2.97 -13.12
CA TYR A 44 -4.54 1.76 -12.44
C TYR A 44 -6.06 1.74 -12.33
N ASP A 45 -6.62 0.56 -12.54
CA ASP A 45 -8.03 0.29 -12.33
C ASP A 45 -8.21 -1.14 -11.80
N ASN A 46 -9.46 -1.58 -11.66
CA ASN A 46 -9.78 -2.91 -11.14
C ASN A 46 -9.64 -4.01 -12.21
N GLN A 47 -9.07 -3.75 -13.39
CA GLN A 47 -8.88 -4.75 -14.45
C GLN A 47 -7.43 -5.21 -14.55
N LYS A 48 -7.22 -6.52 -14.69
CA LYS A 48 -5.90 -7.12 -14.89
C LYS A 48 -5.23 -6.66 -16.18
N ASP A 49 -4.48 -5.58 -16.07
CA ASP A 49 -3.65 -4.98 -17.12
C ASP A 49 -2.27 -4.63 -16.52
N ASP A 50 -1.31 -5.53 -16.70
CA ASP A 50 0.10 -5.37 -16.30
C ASP A 50 0.98 -5.07 -17.55
N GLU A 51 0.40 -4.34 -18.51
CA GLU A 51 1.06 -4.02 -19.78
C GLU A 51 1.71 -2.64 -19.77
N PHE A 52 2.67 -2.49 -20.67
CA PHE A 52 3.30 -1.20 -20.94
C PHE A 52 3.31 -0.88 -22.42
N ASP A 53 3.14 0.40 -22.72
CA ASP A 53 3.24 0.92 -24.09
C ASP A 53 4.30 2.03 -24.16
N VAL A 54 5.06 2.03 -25.25
CA VAL A 54 6.07 3.06 -25.54
C VAL A 54 5.71 3.69 -26.87
N ALA A 55 5.15 4.89 -26.80
CA ALA A 55 4.78 5.69 -27.95
C ALA A 55 5.85 6.75 -28.23
N SER A 56 6.77 6.45 -29.17
CA SER A 56 7.78 7.41 -29.61
C SER A 56 7.23 8.38 -30.65
N GLU A 57 7.84 9.57 -30.75
CA GLU A 57 7.60 10.57 -31.81
C GLU A 57 6.11 10.96 -32.00
N GLN A 58 5.36 11.04 -30.89
CA GLN A 58 3.95 11.43 -30.94
C GLN A 58 3.77 12.90 -31.30
N THR A 59 2.69 13.20 -32.02
CA THR A 59 2.32 14.59 -32.30
C THR A 59 1.70 15.24 -31.05
N TRP A 60 1.90 16.54 -30.91
CA TRP A 60 1.30 17.34 -29.83
C TRP A 60 -0.21 17.12 -29.69
N SER A 61 -0.94 17.07 -30.80
CA SER A 61 -2.39 16.84 -30.81
C SER A 61 -2.78 15.45 -30.27
N LYS A 62 -2.05 14.39 -30.66
CA LYS A 62 -2.29 13.03 -30.14
C LYS A 62 -1.96 12.92 -28.66
N PHE A 63 -0.86 13.55 -28.24
CA PHE A 63 -0.50 13.66 -26.83
C PHE A 63 -1.63 14.31 -26.02
N LEU A 64 -2.07 15.52 -26.38
CA LEU A 64 -3.19 16.18 -25.68
C LEU A 64 -4.46 15.33 -25.66
N GLN A 65 -4.80 14.67 -26.77
CA GLN A 65 -5.95 13.78 -26.81
C GLN A 65 -5.83 12.63 -25.79
N ARG A 66 -4.65 12.02 -25.67
CA ARG A 66 -4.40 10.95 -24.69
C ARG A 66 -4.44 11.48 -23.26
N MET A 67 -3.82 12.63 -23.00
CA MET A 67 -3.82 13.28 -21.69
C MET A 67 -5.22 13.66 -21.22
N SER A 68 -6.06 14.15 -22.15
CA SER A 68 -7.43 14.58 -21.86
C SER A 68 -8.34 13.44 -21.41
N ARG A 69 -8.02 12.19 -21.78
CA ARG A 69 -8.71 11.00 -21.26
C ARG A 69 -8.37 10.72 -19.79
N VAL A 70 -7.19 11.14 -19.35
CA VAL A 70 -6.80 11.06 -17.94
C VAL A 70 -7.40 12.24 -17.17
N LYS A 71 -7.25 13.46 -17.70
CA LYS A 71 -7.78 14.68 -17.09
C LYS A 71 -8.31 15.63 -18.16
N HIS A 72 -9.64 15.79 -18.19
CA HIS A 72 -10.33 16.53 -19.25
C HIS A 72 -9.84 17.98 -19.41
N ASP A 73 -9.49 18.63 -18.29
CA ASP A 73 -9.00 20.02 -18.24
C ASP A 73 -7.73 20.27 -19.07
N TRP A 74 -6.99 19.21 -19.44
CA TRP A 74 -5.72 19.33 -20.17
C TRP A 74 -5.91 19.46 -21.68
N SER A 75 -7.15 19.31 -22.18
CA SER A 75 -7.48 19.35 -23.61
C SER A 75 -7.14 20.67 -24.31
N HIS A 76 -6.89 21.73 -23.56
CA HIS A 76 -6.64 23.07 -24.09
C HIS A 76 -5.23 23.61 -23.81
N PHE A 77 -4.33 22.79 -23.26
CA PHE A 77 -3.01 23.28 -22.87
C PHE A 77 -2.11 23.47 -24.11
N SER A 78 -1.28 24.52 -24.10
CA SER A 78 -0.25 24.72 -25.13
C SER A 78 1.04 23.95 -24.80
N GLN A 79 1.90 23.74 -25.79
CA GLN A 79 3.21 23.10 -25.60
C GLN A 79 4.03 23.82 -24.54
N GLU A 80 4.17 25.13 -24.67
CA GLU A 80 4.86 26.00 -23.72
C GLU A 80 4.27 25.93 -22.29
N THR A 81 2.96 25.69 -22.16
CA THR A 81 2.33 25.52 -20.84
C THR A 81 2.72 24.18 -20.23
N MET A 82 2.71 23.10 -21.00
CA MET A 82 3.13 21.79 -20.49
C MET A 82 4.63 21.74 -20.19
N GLU A 83 5.47 22.39 -20.99
CA GLU A 83 6.91 22.51 -20.69
C GLU A 83 7.14 23.17 -19.33
N ARG A 84 6.40 24.25 -19.02
CA ARG A 84 6.44 24.88 -17.68
C ARG A 84 5.87 23.99 -16.58
N LEU A 85 4.81 23.24 -16.87
CA LEU A 85 4.25 22.29 -15.89
C LEU A 85 5.18 21.09 -15.65
N ALA A 86 6.05 20.75 -16.59
CA ALA A 86 7.06 19.71 -16.41
C ALA A 86 8.10 20.08 -15.34
N ASP A 87 8.21 21.36 -15.00
CA ASP A 87 9.06 21.86 -13.92
C ASP A 87 8.41 21.59 -12.55
N PHE A 88 7.09 21.40 -12.56
CA PHE A 88 6.25 21.16 -11.39
C PHE A 88 5.19 20.09 -11.71
N PRO A 89 5.60 18.85 -12.05
CA PRO A 89 4.67 17.83 -12.52
C PRO A 89 3.56 17.59 -11.49
N GLN A 90 2.30 17.46 -11.95
CA GLN A 90 1.21 17.02 -11.08
C GLN A 90 1.47 15.55 -10.68
N LYS A 91 1.66 15.28 -9.40
CA LYS A 91 1.95 13.93 -8.89
C LYS A 91 0.70 13.30 -8.30
N LYS A 92 0.37 12.07 -8.69
CA LYS A 92 -0.53 11.18 -7.93
C LYS A 92 0.01 9.75 -8.01
N MET A 93 -0.24 8.92 -7.03
CA MET A 93 -0.11 7.45 -7.08
C MET A 93 -0.66 6.94 -5.75
N LEU A 94 -1.74 6.15 -5.72
CA LEU A 94 -2.57 5.79 -4.53
C LEU A 94 -3.74 6.76 -4.19
N GLY A 95 -4.11 7.66 -5.09
CA GLY A 95 -5.31 8.51 -4.95
C GLY A 95 -6.57 7.90 -5.59
N TRP A 96 -7.76 8.35 -5.20
CA TRP A 96 -9.05 7.76 -5.61
C TRP A 96 -9.39 7.86 -7.11
N GLU A 97 -8.68 8.71 -7.88
CA GLU A 97 -8.93 8.90 -9.33
C GLU A 97 -8.18 7.91 -10.24
N GLY A 98 -7.37 7.00 -9.70
CA GLY A 98 -6.85 5.88 -10.49
C GLY A 98 -5.77 6.22 -11.53
N ARG A 99 -5.35 7.48 -11.68
CA ARG A 99 -4.53 7.89 -12.82
C ARG A 99 -3.55 8.99 -12.47
N THR A 100 -2.32 8.82 -12.95
CA THR A 100 -1.23 9.75 -12.71
C THR A 100 -0.43 9.98 -13.95
N ILE A 101 0.07 11.21 -14.06
CA ILE A 101 0.93 11.63 -15.15
C ILE A 101 2.16 12.23 -14.53
N TYR A 102 3.28 11.57 -14.73
CA TYR A 102 4.57 12.03 -14.27
C TYR A 102 5.39 12.52 -15.46
N PHE A 103 5.82 13.80 -15.41
CA PHE A 103 6.67 14.35 -16.45
C PHE A 103 8.13 14.14 -16.12
N ILE A 104 8.86 13.60 -17.09
CA ILE A 104 10.26 13.23 -16.97
C ILE A 104 11.08 14.08 -17.93
N ARG A 105 12.05 14.82 -17.39
CA ARG A 105 13.04 15.57 -18.18
C ARG A 105 14.14 14.65 -18.72
N GLY A 106 13.74 13.62 -19.47
CA GLY A 106 14.63 12.69 -20.16
C GLY A 106 14.78 13.01 -21.64
N GLY A 107 13.71 13.52 -22.27
CA GLY A 107 13.69 13.96 -23.67
C GLY A 107 14.39 12.98 -24.62
N SER A 108 15.00 13.55 -25.67
CA SER A 108 15.74 12.79 -26.69
C SER A 108 17.10 12.25 -26.21
N ASN A 109 17.46 12.41 -24.93
CA ASN A 109 18.78 12.05 -24.41
C ASN A 109 18.83 10.56 -24.05
N PRO A 110 19.55 9.72 -24.82
CA PRO A 110 19.59 8.27 -24.58
C PRO A 110 20.17 7.89 -23.22
N GLY A 111 21.06 8.72 -22.65
CA GLY A 111 21.70 8.44 -21.37
C GLY A 111 20.78 8.59 -20.15
N TYR A 112 19.65 9.29 -20.31
CA TYR A 112 18.66 9.41 -19.23
C TYR A 112 17.89 8.09 -19.03
N TRP A 113 17.64 7.34 -20.09
CA TRP A 113 16.82 6.12 -20.10
C TRP A 113 17.55 4.89 -19.55
N SER A 114 18.07 5.01 -18.33
CA SER A 114 18.80 3.98 -17.59
C SER A 114 17.94 3.38 -16.48
N ALA A 115 18.30 2.17 -16.03
CA ALA A 115 17.65 1.53 -14.88
C ALA A 115 17.82 2.36 -13.58
N GLU A 116 18.95 3.04 -13.43
CA GLU A 116 19.22 3.90 -12.27
C GLU A 116 18.24 5.08 -12.19
N ASN A 117 18.04 5.78 -13.31
CA ASN A 117 17.07 6.89 -13.36
C ASN A 117 15.62 6.40 -13.25
N ALA A 118 15.30 5.22 -13.81
CA ALA A 118 13.99 4.59 -13.62
C ALA A 118 13.71 4.33 -12.13
N SER A 119 14.69 3.80 -11.39
CA SER A 119 14.58 3.62 -9.94
C SER A 119 14.36 4.96 -9.22
N ALA A 120 15.12 5.99 -9.58
CA ALA A 120 14.99 7.31 -8.95
C ALA A 120 13.62 7.95 -9.21
N ASP A 121 13.14 7.90 -10.45
CA ASP A 121 11.88 8.51 -10.87
C ASP A 121 10.67 7.81 -10.23
N VAL A 122 10.66 6.47 -10.20
CA VAL A 122 9.61 5.69 -9.52
C VAL A 122 9.63 5.94 -8.01
N THR A 123 10.82 5.96 -7.39
CA THR A 123 10.96 6.29 -5.96
C THR A 123 10.41 7.68 -5.65
N MET A 124 10.70 8.68 -6.49
CA MET A 124 10.16 10.03 -6.32
C MET A 124 8.65 10.08 -6.53
N LEU A 125 8.12 9.33 -7.50
CA LEU A 125 6.70 9.22 -7.79
C LEU A 125 5.93 8.65 -6.58
N ILE A 126 6.43 7.57 -5.99
CA ILE A 126 5.85 6.92 -4.81
C ILE A 126 5.99 7.82 -3.57
N SER A 127 7.21 8.26 -3.24
CA SER A 127 7.48 9.03 -2.02
C SER A 127 6.69 10.34 -1.96
N THR A 128 6.58 11.05 -3.09
CA THR A 128 5.79 12.29 -3.10
C THR A 128 4.30 12.02 -3.00
N SER A 129 3.85 10.86 -3.48
CA SER A 129 2.47 10.45 -3.30
C SER A 129 2.18 10.14 -1.85
N VAL A 130 3.06 9.42 -1.13
CA VAL A 130 2.94 9.18 0.32
C VAL A 130 2.83 10.50 1.10
N GLN A 131 3.62 11.52 0.74
CA GLN A 131 3.54 12.87 1.35
C GLN A 131 2.19 13.57 1.10
N MET A 132 1.52 13.28 -0.01
CA MET A 132 0.17 13.79 -0.32
C MET A 132 -0.96 12.95 0.31
N HIS A 133 -0.70 11.67 0.62
CA HIS A 133 -1.71 10.73 1.11
C HIS A 133 -1.92 10.74 2.61
N GLY A 134 -0.98 11.23 3.42
CA GLY A 134 -1.20 11.42 4.85
C GLY A 134 -2.53 12.12 5.14
N PRO A 135 -2.78 13.32 4.59
CA PRO A 135 -4.06 14.02 4.74
C PRO A 135 -5.27 13.29 4.12
N MET A 136 -5.10 12.57 3.01
CA MET A 136 -6.21 11.85 2.35
C MET A 136 -6.63 10.60 3.14
N ILE A 137 -5.66 9.83 3.62
CA ILE A 137 -5.88 8.68 4.49
C ILE A 137 -6.40 9.15 5.85
N GLN A 138 -5.90 10.24 6.42
CA GLN A 138 -6.49 10.86 7.61
C GLN A 138 -7.98 11.14 7.42
N ASN A 139 -8.37 11.76 6.30
CA ASN A 139 -9.78 12.00 5.98
C ASN A 139 -10.56 10.68 5.81
N GLN A 140 -9.97 9.67 5.16
CA GLN A 140 -10.62 8.38 4.96
C GLN A 140 -10.79 7.58 6.25
N VAL A 141 -9.80 7.61 7.15
CA VAL A 141 -9.88 7.05 8.51
C VAL A 141 -11.04 7.72 9.25
N GLN A 142 -11.14 9.05 9.18
CA GLN A 142 -12.24 9.79 9.83
C GLN A 142 -13.61 9.47 9.22
N GLU A 143 -13.72 9.32 7.89
CA GLU A 143 -14.99 8.99 7.23
C GLU A 143 -15.39 7.52 7.44
N LEU A 144 -14.43 6.58 7.47
CA LEU A 144 -14.69 5.17 7.76
C LEU A 144 -15.04 4.94 9.23
N GLU A 145 -14.40 5.66 10.17
CA GLU A 145 -14.83 5.69 11.57
C GLU A 145 -16.30 6.11 11.73
N LYS A 146 -16.77 7.07 10.91
CA LYS A 146 -18.16 7.56 10.93
C LYS A 146 -19.13 6.60 10.24
N SER A 147 -18.70 5.89 9.20
CA SER A 147 -19.59 5.11 8.33
C SER A 147 -19.69 3.63 8.70
N ILE A 148 -18.62 3.02 9.20
CA ILE A 148 -18.63 1.64 9.70
C ILE A 148 -19.13 1.65 11.15
N ARG A 149 -20.35 1.15 11.36
CA ARG A 149 -20.96 1.01 12.69
C ARG A 149 -20.26 -0.09 13.47
N VAL A 150 -20.09 0.14 14.78
CA VAL A 150 -19.55 -0.86 15.70
C VAL A 150 -20.51 -2.03 15.80
N GLY A 151 -19.98 -3.25 15.72
CA GLY A 151 -20.76 -4.49 15.86
C GLY A 151 -20.45 -5.52 14.78
N GLN A 152 -21.07 -6.69 14.93
CA GLN A 152 -20.84 -7.83 14.04
C GLN A 152 -21.40 -7.62 12.63
N GLU A 153 -22.40 -6.75 12.46
CA GLU A 153 -23.04 -6.54 11.16
C GLU A 153 -22.08 -5.99 10.09
N GLN A 154 -21.09 -5.20 10.50
CA GLN A 154 -20.11 -4.58 9.61
C GLN A 154 -18.67 -4.99 9.95
N CYS A 155 -18.48 -6.20 10.48
CA CYS A 155 -17.15 -6.70 10.83
C CYS A 155 -16.26 -6.87 9.60
N HIS A 156 -16.80 -7.30 8.46
CA HIS A 156 -16.03 -7.49 7.23
C HIS A 156 -15.58 -6.17 6.60
N GLU A 157 -16.41 -5.13 6.64
CA GLU A 157 -16.02 -3.77 6.22
C GLU A 157 -14.91 -3.23 7.12
N TYR A 158 -14.97 -3.53 8.43
CA TYR A 158 -13.90 -3.18 9.35
C TYR A 158 -12.61 -3.96 9.08
N GLU A 159 -12.69 -5.27 8.83
CA GLU A 159 -11.56 -6.12 8.43
C GLU A 159 -10.87 -5.57 7.16
N ASP A 160 -11.66 -5.22 6.14
CA ASP A 160 -11.12 -4.65 4.90
C ASP A 160 -10.49 -3.28 5.12
N PHE A 161 -11.07 -2.45 6.00
CA PHE A 161 -10.47 -1.19 6.42
C PHE A 161 -9.12 -1.41 7.13
N ILE A 162 -9.05 -2.37 8.06
CA ILE A 162 -7.79 -2.71 8.75
C ILE A 162 -6.75 -3.21 7.75
N ARG A 163 -7.15 -3.99 6.76
CA ARG A 163 -6.25 -4.40 5.67
C ARG A 163 -5.68 -3.19 4.95
N VAL A 164 -6.51 -2.26 4.51
CA VAL A 164 -6.09 -1.05 3.77
C VAL A 164 -5.13 -0.19 4.60
N ILE A 165 -5.41 0.02 5.89
CA ILE A 165 -4.59 0.90 6.73
C ILE A 165 -3.25 0.26 7.12
N VAL A 166 -3.24 -1.04 7.44
CA VAL A 166 -2.00 -1.80 7.72
C VAL A 166 -1.10 -1.79 6.50
N ASN A 167 -1.68 -2.03 5.35
CA ASN A 167 -1.02 -1.91 4.07
C ASN A 167 -0.37 -0.53 3.89
N PHE A 168 -1.14 0.54 4.06
CA PHE A 168 -0.62 1.90 3.92
C PHE A 168 0.51 2.21 4.90
N LEU A 169 0.28 1.97 6.20
CA LEU A 169 1.22 2.30 7.28
C LEU A 169 2.54 1.53 7.19
N PHE A 170 2.51 0.31 6.65
CA PHE A 170 3.63 -0.61 6.70
C PHE A 170 4.09 -1.09 5.32
N ILE A 171 3.81 -0.33 4.26
CA ILE A 171 4.15 -0.69 2.87
C ILE A 171 5.63 -1.06 2.66
N ASP A 172 6.55 -0.39 3.38
CA ASP A 172 8.00 -0.64 3.29
C ASP A 172 8.49 -1.80 4.17
N HIS A 173 7.63 -2.35 5.03
CA HIS A 173 8.00 -3.31 6.07
C HIS A 173 7.29 -4.66 5.92
N LEU A 174 6.03 -4.64 5.52
CA LEU A 174 5.15 -5.80 5.40
C LEU A 174 4.73 -5.99 3.95
N GLY A 175 4.61 -7.25 3.52
CA GLY A 175 3.99 -7.60 2.24
C GLY A 175 2.47 -7.41 2.29
N GLU A 176 1.82 -7.59 1.14
CA GLU A 176 0.37 -7.41 0.98
C GLU A 176 -0.43 -8.13 2.07
N ALA A 177 -1.29 -7.38 2.74
CA ALA A 177 -2.22 -7.91 3.72
C ALA A 177 -3.33 -8.73 3.03
N THR A 178 -3.39 -10.03 3.33
CA THR A 178 -4.41 -10.95 2.83
C THR A 178 -5.54 -11.14 3.84
N LEU A 179 -6.79 -11.03 3.39
CA LEU A 179 -7.97 -11.31 4.22
C LEU A 179 -8.20 -12.81 4.40
N GLN A 180 -8.78 -13.18 5.56
CA GLN A 180 -9.37 -14.49 5.81
C GLN A 180 -8.44 -15.65 5.43
N ALA A 181 -7.15 -15.48 5.71
CA ALA A 181 -6.14 -16.45 5.34
C ALA A 181 -6.38 -17.75 6.12
N ARG A 182 -6.83 -18.78 5.41
CA ARG A 182 -7.05 -20.12 5.94
C ARG A 182 -5.71 -20.85 6.02
N THR A 183 -5.53 -21.66 7.07
CA THR A 183 -4.49 -22.69 7.06
C THR A 183 -4.79 -23.66 5.91
N LYS A 184 -3.98 -23.63 4.84
CA LYS A 184 -4.05 -24.54 3.68
C LYS A 184 -3.65 -25.99 4.09
N PRO A 185 -4.06 -27.02 3.33
CA PRO A 185 -5.10 -27.97 3.70
C PRO A 185 -4.52 -29.23 4.34
N GLU A 186 -4.06 -29.14 5.59
CA GLU A 186 -3.73 -30.35 6.36
C GLU A 186 -4.45 -30.41 7.72
N ASN A 187 -5.16 -29.35 8.12
CA ASN A 187 -6.05 -29.35 9.27
C ASN A 187 -7.24 -28.37 9.05
N GLU A 188 -8.35 -28.93 8.57
CA GLU A 188 -9.75 -28.57 8.90
C GLU A 188 -10.26 -27.12 8.87
N GLY A 189 -9.58 -26.12 8.28
CA GLY A 189 -10.19 -24.80 7.99
C GLY A 189 -10.86 -24.07 9.19
N THR A 190 -10.50 -24.43 10.41
CA THR A 190 -11.17 -24.04 11.66
C THR A 190 -10.67 -22.71 12.22
N GLU A 191 -9.48 -22.27 11.82
CA GLU A 191 -8.89 -21.00 12.22
C GLU A 191 -8.91 -20.04 11.02
N ILE A 192 -9.81 -19.06 11.06
CA ILE A 192 -9.85 -17.93 10.12
C ILE A 192 -9.08 -16.79 10.79
N ARG A 193 -8.06 -16.28 10.09
CA ARG A 193 -7.29 -15.12 10.52
C ARG A 193 -7.72 -13.93 9.68
N ASP A 194 -8.06 -12.84 10.34
CA ASP A 194 -8.69 -11.69 9.68
C ASP A 194 -7.74 -11.07 8.64
N VAL A 195 -6.52 -10.71 9.05
CA VAL A 195 -5.52 -10.09 8.18
C VAL A 195 -4.13 -10.68 8.47
N ILE A 196 -3.44 -11.17 7.43
CA ILE A 196 -2.05 -11.63 7.52
C ILE A 196 -1.17 -10.91 6.51
N CYS A 197 0.03 -10.52 6.93
CA CYS A 197 1.05 -9.92 6.07
C CYS A 197 2.34 -10.74 6.16
N GLN A 198 3.07 -10.90 5.06
CA GLN A 198 4.45 -11.41 5.13
C GLN A 198 5.35 -10.34 5.76
N ASN A 199 6.23 -10.73 6.67
CA ASN A 199 7.19 -9.82 7.26
C ASN A 199 8.45 -9.71 6.38
N ARG A 200 8.59 -8.59 5.67
CA ARG A 200 9.69 -8.33 4.72
C ARG A 200 10.72 -7.34 5.25
N ALA A 201 10.56 -6.89 6.49
CA ALA A 201 11.38 -5.82 7.05
C ALA A 201 12.85 -6.24 7.20
N GLU A 202 13.75 -5.39 6.74
CA GLU A 202 15.20 -5.57 6.84
C GLU A 202 15.84 -4.69 7.93
N ALA A 203 15.04 -3.90 8.65
CA ALA A 203 15.48 -3.11 9.81
C ALA A 203 14.32 -2.84 10.78
N GLY A 204 14.67 -2.35 11.98
CA GLY A 204 13.72 -1.79 12.94
C GLY A 204 12.82 -2.82 13.64
N PHE A 205 11.67 -2.33 14.12
CA PHE A 205 10.72 -3.08 14.94
C PHE A 205 10.25 -4.38 14.29
N TRP A 206 9.85 -4.32 13.02
CA TRP A 206 9.34 -5.47 12.29
C TRP A 206 10.41 -6.54 12.05
N LYS A 207 11.66 -6.15 11.76
CA LYS A 207 12.78 -7.09 11.67
C LYS A 207 13.07 -7.75 13.01
N ASP A 208 13.01 -6.99 14.10
CA ASP A 208 13.17 -7.55 15.45
C ASP A 208 12.11 -8.61 15.75
N LEU A 209 10.85 -8.39 15.35
CA LEU A 209 9.79 -9.41 15.42
C LEU A 209 10.12 -10.65 14.56
N LYS A 210 10.62 -10.44 13.35
CA LYS A 210 11.02 -11.51 12.42
C LYS A 210 12.10 -12.40 13.03
N ASP A 211 13.19 -11.78 13.48
CA ASP A 211 14.42 -12.49 13.87
C ASP A 211 14.33 -13.08 15.27
N LYS A 212 13.82 -12.33 16.25
CA LYS A 212 13.84 -12.72 17.67
C LYS A 212 12.63 -13.57 18.06
N TYR A 213 11.52 -13.41 17.34
CA TYR A 213 10.24 -14.01 17.70
C TYR A 213 9.62 -14.85 16.57
N SER A 214 10.41 -15.18 15.55
CA SER A 214 10.02 -16.04 14.43
C SER A 214 8.78 -15.56 13.67
N CYS A 215 8.52 -14.25 13.65
CA CYS A 215 7.36 -13.68 12.98
C CYS A 215 7.68 -13.41 11.50
N SER A 216 7.86 -14.48 10.70
CA SER A 216 7.95 -14.39 9.24
C SER A 216 6.62 -13.94 8.61
N GLU A 217 5.53 -14.10 9.35
CA GLU A 217 4.21 -13.54 9.05
C GLU A 217 3.76 -12.69 10.26
N ILE A 218 3.00 -11.63 9.98
CA ILE A 218 2.35 -10.79 10.97
C ILE A 218 0.84 -10.99 10.86
N VAL A 219 0.19 -11.21 11.99
CA VAL A 219 -1.26 -11.36 12.09
C VAL A 219 -1.89 -10.16 12.77
N PHE A 220 -2.94 -9.62 12.16
CA PHE A 220 -3.84 -8.64 12.75
C PHE A 220 -5.24 -9.25 12.84
N GLU A 221 -5.78 -9.32 14.06
CA GLU A 221 -7.20 -9.58 14.35
C GLU A 221 -7.96 -8.26 14.38
N ALA A 222 -8.95 -8.11 13.51
CA ALA A 222 -9.76 -6.90 13.42
C ALA A 222 -11.07 -7.11 14.16
N LYS A 223 -11.18 -6.57 15.38
CA LYS A 223 -12.39 -6.65 16.18
C LYS A 223 -13.19 -5.36 16.09
N ASN A 224 -14.30 -5.39 15.34
CA ASN A 224 -15.24 -4.28 15.26
C ASN A 224 -16.09 -4.13 16.54
N THR A 225 -15.44 -3.90 17.68
CA THR A 225 -16.01 -3.74 19.02
C THR A 225 -15.28 -2.62 19.77
N ASN A 226 -15.99 -1.97 20.69
CA ASN A 226 -15.39 -1.02 21.63
C ASN A 226 -14.68 -1.75 22.79
N GLU A 227 -15.14 -2.94 23.16
CA GLU A 227 -14.58 -3.68 24.28
C GLU A 227 -14.15 -5.07 23.84
N LEU A 228 -12.87 -5.36 24.06
CA LEU A 228 -12.32 -6.69 23.93
C LEU A 228 -12.68 -7.52 25.16
N THR A 229 -12.87 -8.81 24.91
CA THR A 229 -13.06 -9.81 25.96
C THR A 229 -11.76 -10.57 26.22
N ARG A 230 -11.71 -11.30 27.34
CA ARG A 230 -10.61 -12.23 27.61
C ARG A 230 -10.49 -13.32 26.55
N ASP A 231 -11.61 -13.71 25.94
CA ASP A 231 -11.63 -14.75 24.92
C ASP A 231 -11.03 -14.26 23.61
N ASN A 232 -11.20 -12.98 23.25
CA ASN A 232 -10.49 -12.40 22.10
C ASN A 232 -8.97 -12.49 22.28
N LEU A 233 -8.45 -12.22 23.48
CA LEU A 233 -7.02 -12.40 23.77
C LEU A 233 -6.61 -13.87 23.75
N ARG A 234 -7.40 -14.78 24.35
CA ARG A 234 -7.07 -16.21 24.32
C ARG A 234 -7.00 -16.75 22.90
N GLN A 235 -7.96 -16.35 22.05
CA GLN A 235 -8.04 -16.77 20.66
C GLN A 235 -6.72 -16.50 19.93
N ILE A 236 -6.20 -15.27 20.00
CA ILE A 236 -4.94 -14.94 19.33
C ILE A 236 -3.74 -15.70 19.90
N TYR A 237 -3.62 -15.80 21.22
CA TYR A 237 -2.51 -16.53 21.84
C TYR A 237 -2.50 -18.03 21.49
N CYS A 238 -3.64 -18.64 21.15
CA CYS A 238 -3.73 -20.04 20.76
C CYS A 238 -2.99 -20.36 19.46
N TYR A 239 -2.88 -19.42 18.52
CA TYR A 239 -2.20 -19.64 17.24
C TYR A 239 -0.82 -19.00 17.13
N LEU A 240 -0.39 -18.19 18.11
CA LEU A 240 0.99 -17.71 18.20
C LEU A 240 1.95 -18.87 18.52
N LYS A 241 2.50 -19.48 17.49
CA LYS A 241 3.34 -20.69 17.49
C LYS A 241 4.45 -20.53 16.45
N PRO A 242 5.53 -21.33 16.46
CA PRO A 242 6.65 -21.19 15.53
C PRO A 242 6.27 -21.10 14.05
N ALA A 243 5.18 -21.75 13.63
CA ALA A 243 4.72 -21.74 12.24
C ALA A 243 4.16 -20.39 11.77
N LEU A 244 3.64 -19.57 12.69
CA LEU A 244 3.10 -18.23 12.40
C LEU A 244 4.03 -17.13 12.92
N GLY A 245 4.60 -17.35 14.09
CA GLY A 245 5.31 -16.35 14.88
C GLY A 245 4.77 -16.28 16.31
N PHE A 246 5.55 -15.68 17.20
CA PHE A 246 5.18 -15.54 18.60
C PHE A 246 4.53 -14.19 18.93
N TRP A 247 4.36 -13.30 17.95
CA TRP A 247 3.69 -12.01 18.15
C TRP A 247 2.53 -11.79 17.19
N GLY A 248 1.49 -11.12 17.68
CA GLY A 248 0.33 -10.74 16.90
C GLY A 248 -0.28 -9.43 17.39
N PHE A 249 -1.26 -8.95 16.64
CA PHE A 249 -1.90 -7.67 16.86
C PHE A 249 -3.42 -7.86 16.92
N ILE A 250 -4.07 -7.20 17.88
CA ILE A 250 -5.52 -7.00 17.86
C ILE A 250 -5.77 -5.52 17.60
N VAL A 251 -6.61 -5.23 16.61
CA VAL A 251 -7.12 -3.89 16.32
C VAL A 251 -8.58 -3.82 16.73
N CYS A 252 -8.96 -2.76 17.44
CA CYS A 252 -10.33 -2.55 17.90
C CYS A 252 -10.73 -1.07 17.88
N ARG A 253 -12.02 -0.76 18.09
CA ARG A 253 -12.53 0.60 17.87
C ARG A 253 -12.01 1.61 18.88
N THR A 254 -11.80 1.19 20.14
CA THR A 254 -11.44 2.10 21.23
C THR A 254 -10.31 1.55 22.11
N GLU A 255 -9.66 2.45 22.86
CA GLU A 255 -8.70 2.06 23.89
C GLU A 255 -9.36 1.13 24.93
N GLN A 256 -8.61 0.14 25.39
CA GLN A 256 -9.14 -0.93 26.23
C GLN A 256 -8.95 -0.63 27.72
N HIS A 257 -9.90 -1.11 28.53
CA HIS A 257 -9.81 -0.94 29.98
C HIS A 257 -8.54 -1.63 30.54
N SER A 258 -7.97 -1.05 31.59
CA SER A 258 -6.74 -1.54 32.26
C SER A 258 -6.76 -3.04 32.63
N LYS A 259 -7.95 -3.60 32.87
CA LYS A 259 -8.19 -5.03 33.13
C LYS A 259 -7.82 -5.93 31.93
N ILE A 260 -8.08 -5.50 30.70
CA ILE A 260 -7.70 -6.22 29.49
C ILE A 260 -6.18 -6.21 29.32
N HIS A 261 -5.54 -5.05 29.51
CA HIS A 261 -4.08 -4.96 29.50
C HIS A 261 -3.42 -5.77 30.62
N ALA A 262 -4.00 -5.79 31.82
CA ALA A 262 -3.52 -6.62 32.91
C ALA A 262 -3.62 -8.12 32.57
N TYR A 263 -4.72 -8.55 31.96
CA TYR A 263 -4.89 -9.92 31.51
C TYR A 263 -3.92 -10.30 30.37
N ASN A 264 -3.70 -9.40 29.40
CA ASN A 264 -2.71 -9.59 28.35
C ASN A 264 -1.28 -9.76 28.93
N ARG A 265 -0.90 -8.94 29.92
CA ARG A 265 0.38 -9.11 30.64
C ARG A 265 0.48 -10.44 31.38
N THR A 266 -0.62 -10.95 31.93
CA THR A 266 -0.67 -12.28 32.55
C THR A 266 -0.43 -13.37 31.50
N LEU A 267 -1.10 -13.29 30.34
CA LEU A 267 -0.87 -14.24 29.25
C LEU A 267 0.59 -14.22 28.78
N PHE A 268 1.16 -13.03 28.52
CA PHE A 268 2.57 -12.87 28.15
C PHE A 268 3.54 -13.56 29.12
N LYS A 269 3.26 -13.51 30.43
CA LYS A 269 4.09 -14.15 31.47
C LYS A 269 3.87 -15.66 31.62
N ASN A 270 2.71 -16.17 31.22
CA ASN A 270 2.35 -17.56 31.42
C ASN A 270 2.96 -18.51 30.38
N PHE A 271 3.45 -17.99 29.27
CA PHE A 271 4.13 -18.79 28.25
C PHE A 271 5.65 -18.78 28.47
N SER A 272 6.28 -19.96 28.30
CA SER A 272 7.73 -20.12 28.41
C SER A 272 8.48 -19.43 27.27
N GLN A 273 7.86 -19.35 26.10
CA GLN A 273 8.30 -18.55 24.97
C GLN A 273 7.74 -17.14 25.13
N GLN A 274 8.51 -16.11 24.79
CA GLN A 274 8.09 -14.71 24.87
C GLN A 274 7.07 -14.37 23.77
N ARG A 275 5.85 -14.90 23.92
CA ARG A 275 4.73 -14.66 23.02
C ARG A 275 3.94 -13.44 23.48
N GLY A 276 3.62 -12.54 22.57
CA GLY A 276 3.00 -11.26 22.91
C GLY A 276 1.91 -10.84 21.94
N VAL A 277 0.99 -10.02 22.45
CA VAL A 277 -0.05 -9.39 21.64
C VAL A 277 -0.02 -7.89 21.89
N LEU A 278 0.07 -7.11 20.82
CA LEU A 278 -0.14 -5.67 20.87
C LEU A 278 -1.61 -5.37 20.57
N ILE A 279 -2.20 -4.45 21.34
CA ILE A 279 -3.58 -4.01 21.17
C ILE A 279 -3.52 -2.58 20.63
N LEU A 280 -4.14 -2.35 19.49
CA LEU A 280 -4.24 -1.07 18.81
C LEU A 280 -5.71 -0.65 18.73
N SER A 281 -5.93 0.65 18.76
CA SER A 281 -7.23 1.29 18.57
C SER A 281 -7.30 2.11 17.29
N ASP A 282 -8.51 2.47 16.85
CA ASP A 282 -8.70 3.43 15.75
C ASP A 282 -7.93 4.74 16.01
N LEU A 283 -7.83 5.18 17.27
CA LEU A 283 -7.04 6.35 17.67
C LEU A 283 -5.54 6.17 17.42
N ASP A 284 -4.99 4.98 17.66
CA ASP A 284 -3.57 4.71 17.42
C ASP A 284 -3.26 4.78 15.93
N PHE A 285 -4.12 4.21 15.10
CA PHE A 285 -4.00 4.33 13.65
C PHE A 285 -4.15 5.77 13.16
N ARG A 286 -5.06 6.55 13.73
CA ARG A 286 -5.17 7.97 13.42
C ARG A 286 -3.86 8.72 13.70
N LYS A 287 -3.23 8.46 14.85
CA LYS A 287 -1.94 9.06 15.21
C LYS A 287 -0.78 8.59 14.34
N MET A 288 -0.84 7.37 13.82
CA MET A 288 0.21 6.84 12.93
C MET A 288 0.16 7.43 11.53
N VAL A 289 -1.00 7.94 11.10
CA VAL A 289 -1.17 8.61 9.80
C VAL A 289 -0.99 10.14 9.89
N GLU A 290 -0.85 10.69 11.10
CA GLU A 290 -0.53 12.10 11.41
C GLU A 290 0.96 12.41 11.24
#